data_AF-A0A2V8VQV4-F1
#
_entry.id   AF-A0A2V8VQV4-F1
#
_cell.length_a   1.000
_cell.length_b   1.000
_cell.length_c   1.000
_cell.angle_alpha   90.00
_cell.angle_beta   90.00
_cell.angle_gamma   90.00
#
_symmetry.space_group_name_H-M   'P 1'
#
loop_
_entity.id
_entity.type
_entity.pdbx_description
1 polymer ?
#
loop_
_entity_poly.entity_id
_entity_poly.type
_entity_poly.pdbx_seq_one_letter_code
_entity_poly.pdbx_strand_id
1 'polypeptide(L)'
;MAQVRIMYWKDIPYGVRASDEGGRVSRQLPPEFQEAVDAAAMAEGATSQEDYQAGLSWGPPQERLGPPAAAADAVVAEIVAAYPQERLDTLARRRVE
;
A
#
# COMPACT_ATOMS: atom_id res chain seq x y z
N MET A 1 20.30 -8.20 4.10
CA MET A 1 19.09 -7.90 4.90
C MET A 1 18.19 -7.11 3.99
N ALA A 2 16.88 -7.35 3.98
CA ALA A 2 16.00 -6.67 3.03
C ALA A 2 15.40 -5.39 3.63
N GLN A 3 15.49 -4.28 2.89
CA GLN A 3 14.77 -3.06 3.18
C GLN A 3 13.40 -3.10 2.52
N VAL A 4 12.35 -3.16 3.33
CA VAL A 4 10.95 -3.14 2.89
C VAL A 4 10.36 -1.75 3.06
N ARG A 5 9.69 -1.25 2.04
CA ARG A 5 8.94 0.02 2.05
C ARG A 5 7.53 -0.26 1.57
N ILE A 6 6.56 0.29 2.28
CA ILE A 6 5.16 0.20 1.91
C ILE A 6 4.81 1.48 1.15
N MET A 7 4.20 1.33 -0.01
CA MET A 7 3.58 2.44 -0.74
C MET A 7 2.19 2.63 -0.17
N TYR A 8 1.85 3.85 0.18
CA TYR A 8 0.52 4.26 0.56
C TYR A 8 -0.02 5.20 -0.50
N TRP A 9 -1.30 5.02 -0.84
CA TRP A 9 -2.07 6.05 -1.47
C TRP A 9 -2.81 6.81 -0.37
N LYS A 10 -2.28 7.97 0.00
CA LYS A 10 -2.70 8.74 1.18
C LYS A 10 -2.62 7.90 2.45
N ASP A 11 -3.75 7.39 2.92
CA ASP A 11 -3.87 6.58 4.15
C ASP A 11 -4.07 5.08 3.86
N ILE A 12 -4.29 4.70 2.59
CA ILE A 12 -4.59 3.33 2.19
C ILE A 12 -3.32 2.65 1.66
N PRO A 13 -2.94 1.47 2.15
CA PRO A 13 -1.81 0.71 1.61
C PRO A 13 -2.06 0.36 0.14
N TYR A 14 -1.10 0.63 -0.74
CA TYR A 14 -1.19 0.36 -2.19
C TYR A 14 -0.29 -0.78 -2.64
N GLY A 15 0.90 -0.92 -2.05
CA GLY A 15 1.84 -1.96 -2.45
C GLY A 15 3.03 -2.07 -1.52
N VAL A 16 3.76 -3.17 -1.62
CA VAL A 16 4.96 -3.42 -0.82
C VAL A 16 6.16 -3.57 -1.73
N ARG A 17 7.26 -2.93 -1.38
CA ARG A 17 8.51 -2.97 -2.15
C ARG A 17 9.64 -3.35 -1.22
N ALA A 18 10.26 -4.49 -1.47
CA ALA A 18 11.46 -4.93 -0.77
C ALA A 18 12.68 -4.83 -1.67
N SER A 19 13.78 -4.34 -1.14
CA SER A 19 15.04 -4.14 -1.85
C SER A 19 16.19 -4.69 -1.00
N ASP A 20 17.16 -5.32 -1.63
CA ASP A 20 18.39 -5.80 -1.02
C ASP A 20 19.57 -5.52 -1.97
N GLU A 21 20.79 -5.82 -1.55
CA GLU A 21 22.02 -5.63 -2.32
C GLU A 21 21.96 -6.34 -3.70
N GLY A 22 21.26 -7.46 -3.78
CA GLY A 22 21.11 -8.26 -5.00
C GLY A 22 19.92 -7.91 -5.90
N GLY A 23 19.04 -6.97 -5.52
CA GLY A 23 17.91 -6.56 -6.36
C GLY A 23 16.66 -6.09 -5.62
N ARG A 24 15.56 -5.93 -6.36
CA ARG A 24 14.30 -5.42 -5.83
C ARG A 24 13.11 -6.28 -6.20
N VAL A 25 12.26 -6.55 -5.22
CA VAL A 25 10.98 -7.24 -5.35
C VAL A 25 9.85 -6.26 -5.02
N SER A 26 8.78 -6.28 -5.80
CA SER A 26 7.55 -5.55 -5.48
C SER A 26 6.41 -6.55 -5.39
N ARG A 27 5.64 -6.48 -4.32
CA ARG A 27 4.44 -7.27 -4.09
C ARG A 27 3.23 -6.36 -4.18
N GLN A 28 2.24 -6.81 -4.93
CA GLN A 28 0.93 -6.17 -5.01
C GLN A 28 0.10 -6.62 -3.82
N LEU A 29 -0.77 -5.74 -3.34
CA LEU A 29 -1.77 -6.07 -2.33
C LEU A 29 -2.98 -6.72 -2.99
N PRO A 30 -3.85 -7.39 -2.21
CA PRO A 30 -5.12 -7.90 -2.70
C PRO A 30 -5.99 -6.82 -3.36
N PRO A 31 -6.90 -7.21 -4.26
CA PRO A 31 -7.74 -6.27 -5.01
C PRO A 31 -8.56 -5.34 -4.12
N GLU A 32 -8.94 -5.79 -2.92
CA GLU A 32 -9.70 -5.02 -1.92
C GLU A 32 -9.06 -3.67 -1.60
N PHE A 33 -7.72 -3.60 -1.58
CA PHE A 33 -6.98 -2.36 -1.34
C PHE A 33 -7.10 -1.41 -2.52
N GLN A 34 -7.01 -1.95 -3.73
CA GLN A 34 -7.13 -1.17 -4.95
C GLN A 34 -8.56 -0.63 -5.13
N GLU A 35 -9.57 -1.44 -4.83
CA GLU A 35 -10.97 -1.02 -4.82
C GLU A 35 -11.22 0.10 -3.80
N ALA A 36 -10.63 0.02 -2.61
CA ALA A 36 -10.73 1.09 -1.62
C ALA A 36 -10.05 2.38 -2.06
N VAL A 37 -8.89 2.29 -2.71
CA VAL A 37 -8.21 3.46 -3.29
C VAL A 37 -9.04 4.08 -4.42
N ASP A 38 -9.60 3.26 -5.31
CA ASP A 38 -10.46 3.73 -6.41
C ASP A 38 -11.72 4.42 -5.87
N ALA A 39 -12.39 3.81 -4.88
CA ALA A 39 -13.55 4.40 -4.20
C ALA A 39 -13.18 5.72 -3.50
N ALA A 40 -12.03 5.79 -2.84
CA ALA A 40 -11.54 7.02 -2.20
C ALA A 40 -11.24 8.12 -3.23
N ALA A 41 -10.57 7.76 -4.33
CA ALA A 41 -10.25 8.68 -5.41
C ALA A 41 -11.52 9.23 -6.07
N MET A 42 -12.49 8.36 -6.32
CA MET A 42 -13.81 8.73 -6.84
C MET A 42 -14.56 9.66 -5.87
N ALA A 43 -14.50 9.38 -4.56
CA ALA A 43 -15.15 10.19 -3.53
C ALA A 43 -14.52 11.59 -3.38
N GLU A 44 -13.18 11.69 -3.49
CA GLU A 44 -12.44 12.96 -3.44
C GLU A 44 -12.44 13.71 -4.80
N GLY A 45 -13.02 13.13 -5.86
CA GLY A 45 -12.94 13.68 -7.22
C GLY A 45 -11.55 13.62 -7.83
N ALA A 46 -10.62 12.86 -7.23
CA ALA A 46 -9.27 12.60 -7.68
C ALA A 46 -9.24 11.57 -8.82
N THR A 47 -10.01 11.81 -9.88
CA THR A 47 -10.17 10.89 -11.02
C THR A 47 -9.06 11.05 -12.06
N SER A 48 -8.26 12.12 -11.96
CA SER A 48 -7.13 12.36 -12.86
C SER A 48 -5.92 11.55 -12.44
N GLN A 49 -5.11 11.14 -13.42
CA GLN A 49 -3.87 10.41 -13.14
C GLN A 49 -2.89 11.21 -12.28
N GLU A 50 -2.90 12.54 -12.41
CA GLU A 50 -2.07 13.46 -11.63
C GLU A 50 -2.47 13.45 -10.14
N ASP A 51 -3.76 13.56 -9.83
CA ASP A 51 -4.26 13.47 -8.45
C ASP A 51 -3.95 12.12 -7.83
N TYR A 52 -4.12 11.05 -8.61
CA TYR A 52 -3.76 9.71 -8.17
C TYR A 52 -2.27 9.59 -7.85
N GLN A 53 -1.38 10.13 -8.69
CA GLN A 53 0.05 10.11 -8.44
C GLN A 53 0.44 11.02 -7.26
N ALA A 54 -0.24 12.16 -7.09
CA ALA A 54 -0.02 13.07 -5.96
C ALA A 54 -0.39 12.42 -4.61
N GLY A 55 -1.35 11.49 -4.62
CA GLY A 55 -1.69 10.69 -3.44
C GLY A 55 -0.66 9.63 -3.06
N LEU A 56 0.25 9.23 -3.96
CA LEU A 56 1.23 8.18 -3.68
C LEU A 56 2.37 8.69 -2.80
N SER A 57 2.56 8.04 -1.65
CA SER A 57 3.65 8.32 -0.73
C SER A 57 4.30 7.04 -0.22
N TRP A 58 5.62 7.09 -0.06
CA TRP A 58 6.36 5.97 0.51
C TRP A 58 6.41 6.09 2.02
N GLY A 59 5.94 5.04 2.71
CA GLY A 59 6.10 4.90 4.14
C GLY A 59 7.56 4.70 4.58
N PRO A 60 7.78 4.64 5.90
CA PRO A 60 9.09 4.46 6.48
C PRO A 60 9.72 3.13 6.03
N PRO A 61 11.02 3.12 5.72
CA PRO A 61 11.73 1.88 5.44
C PRO A 61 11.82 1.01 6.70
N GLN A 62 11.54 -0.28 6.53
CA GLN A 62 11.65 -1.30 7.56
C GLN A 62 12.72 -2.30 7.16
N GLU A 63 13.71 -2.51 8.01
CA GLU A 63 14.69 -3.58 7.82
C GLU A 63 14.11 -4.90 8.33
N ARG A 64 14.10 -5.91 7.46
CA ARG A 64 13.63 -7.25 7.78
C ARG A 64 14.74 -8.26 7.49
N LEU A 65 14.85 -9.23 8.39
CA LEU A 65 15.77 -10.37 8.22
C LEU A 65 15.22 -11.31 7.14
N GLY A 66 16.10 -11.80 6.27
CA GLY A 66 15.76 -12.73 5.18
C GLY A 66 15.75 -12.08 3.79
N PRO A 67 15.36 -12.85 2.75
CA PRO A 67 15.35 -12.38 1.37
C PRO A 67 14.20 -11.40 1.11
N PRO A 68 14.35 -10.47 0.15
CA PRO A 68 13.36 -9.43 -0.14
C PRO A 68 11.98 -9.98 -0.50
N ALA A 69 11.91 -11.14 -1.16
CA ALA A 69 10.63 -11.78 -1.47
C ALA A 69 9.87 -12.19 -0.19
N ALA A 70 10.50 -12.96 0.70
CA ALA A 70 9.89 -13.39 1.96
C ALA A 70 9.51 -12.21 2.86
N ALA A 71 10.39 -11.19 2.94
CA ALA A 71 10.12 -9.99 3.72
C ALA A 71 8.91 -9.21 3.17
N ALA A 72 8.79 -9.09 1.85
CA ALA A 72 7.64 -8.45 1.22
C ALA A 72 6.34 -9.25 1.46
N ASP A 73 6.36 -10.57 1.28
CA ASP A 73 5.18 -11.43 1.52
C ASP A 73 4.71 -11.37 2.99
N ALA A 74 5.64 -11.37 3.96
CA ALA A 74 5.31 -11.22 5.37
C ALA A 74 4.62 -9.86 5.65
N VAL A 75 5.17 -8.76 5.09
CA VAL A 75 4.58 -7.43 5.25
C VAL A 75 3.22 -7.33 4.57
N VAL A 76 3.04 -7.96 3.40
CA VAL A 76 1.71 -8.04 2.76
C VAL A 76 0.72 -8.74 3.68
N ALA A 77 1.06 -9.89 4.26
CA ALA A 77 0.18 -10.60 5.18
C ALA A 77 -0.17 -9.77 6.43
N GLU A 78 0.81 -9.05 7.00
CA GLU A 78 0.59 -8.13 8.12
C GLU A 78 -0.38 -6.99 7.74
N ILE A 79 -0.22 -6.40 6.55
CA ILE A 79 -1.12 -5.35 6.05
C ILE A 79 -2.54 -5.91 5.84
N VAL A 80 -2.67 -7.06 5.18
CA VAL A 80 -3.99 -7.69 4.95
C VAL A 80 -4.69 -8.01 6.27
N ALA A 81 -3.96 -8.50 7.27
CA ALA A 81 -4.52 -8.77 8.60
C ALA A 81 -4.87 -7.48 9.37
N ALA A 82 -4.09 -6.41 9.21
CA ALA A 82 -4.31 -5.13 9.90
C ALA A 82 -5.40 -4.25 9.24
N TYR A 83 -5.68 -4.46 7.96
CA TYR A 83 -6.64 -3.71 7.15
C TYR A 83 -7.71 -4.65 6.58
N PRO A 84 -8.68 -5.07 7.42
CA PRO A 84 -9.84 -5.81 6.92
C PRO A 84 -10.69 -4.94 6.00
N GLN A 85 -11.50 -5.58 5.14
CA GLN A 85 -12.36 -4.92 4.16
C GLN A 85 -13.23 -3.80 4.76
N GLU A 86 -13.82 -4.00 5.94
CA GLU A 86 -14.64 -2.99 6.64
C GLU A 86 -13.85 -1.70 6.95
N ARG A 87 -12.58 -1.85 7.32
CA ARG A 87 -11.69 -0.71 7.59
C ARG A 87 -11.32 0.00 6.30
N LEU A 88 -11.05 -0.74 5.23
CA LEU A 88 -10.74 -0.19 3.92
C LEU A 88 -11.91 0.63 3.36
N ASP A 89 -13.14 0.10 3.42
CA ASP A 89 -14.35 0.81 3.02
C ASP A 89 -14.57 2.08 3.87
N THR A 90 -14.33 2.00 5.19
CA THR A 90 -14.39 3.18 6.06
C THR A 90 -13.37 4.24 5.67
N LEU A 91 -12.12 3.85 5.37
CA LEU A 91 -11.08 4.78 4.92
C LEU A 91 -11.44 5.44 3.59
N ALA A 92 -12.03 4.68 2.67
CA ALA A 92 -12.46 5.20 1.38
C ALA A 92 -13.61 6.21 1.51
N ARG A 93 -14.57 5.97 2.41
CA ARG A 93 -15.75 6.84 2.60
C ARG A 93 -15.49 8.08 3.46
N ARG A 94 -14.54 8.02 4.40
CA ARG A 94 -14.36 9.07 5.43
C ARG A 94 -13.87 10.42 4.88
N ARG A 95 -13.33 10.48 3.67
CA ARG A 95 -12.62 11.67 3.16
C ARG A 95 -13.48 12.75 2.49
N VAL A 96 -14.81 12.74 2.70
CA VAL A 96 -15.75 13.75 2.17
C VAL A 96 -15.89 14.99 3.09
N GLU A 97 -15.05 15.13 4.12
CA GLU A 97 -15.12 16.26 5.09
C GLU A 97 -14.27 17.47 4.70
#